data_AF-A0A8J6IUG0-F1
#
_entry.id   AF-A0A8J6IUG0-F1
#
_cell.length_a   1.000
_cell.length_b   1.000
_cell.length_c   1.000
_cell.angle_alpha   90.00
_cell.angle_beta   90.00
_cell.angle_gamma   90.00
#
_symmetry.space_group_name_H-M   'P 1'
#
loop_
_entity.id
_entity.type
_entity.pdbx_description
1 polymer ?
#
loop_
_entity_poly.entity_id
_entity_poly.type
_entity_poly.pdbx_seq_one_letter_code
_entity_poly.pdbx_strand_id
1 'polypeptide(L)'
;MRNLVISLTIIFGWLPGLALALFALFWLKEIWLNSTDFSFITVLVLLWGLGGLLGFWALSSVAIGIKLNFFLRFVFLIVGVLAAILAEVVFFAEGLMFASENTGASMLLLLILNGPILCGLTHIYYHYCYMKQTA
;
A
#
# COMPACT_ATOMS: atom_id res chain seq x y z
N MET A 1 -5.75 -17.70 -20.32
CA MET A 1 -5.84 -16.26 -20.03
C MET A 1 -5.78 -15.94 -18.53
N ARG A 2 -6.57 -16.59 -17.66
CA ARG A 2 -6.62 -16.30 -16.21
C ARG A 2 -5.26 -16.30 -15.49
N ASN A 3 -4.42 -17.32 -15.72
CA ASN A 3 -3.08 -17.38 -15.12
C ASN A 3 -2.12 -16.31 -15.67
N LEU A 4 -2.29 -15.91 -16.93
CA LEU A 4 -1.47 -14.86 -17.55
C LEU A 4 -1.78 -13.49 -16.94
N VAL A 5 -3.06 -13.18 -16.72
CA VAL A 5 -3.51 -11.94 -16.08
C VAL A 5 -3.01 -11.88 -14.64
N ILE A 6 -3.13 -12.96 -13.88
CA ILE A 6 -2.62 -13.02 -12.51
C ILE A 6 -1.10 -12.81 -12.47
N SER A 7 -0.34 -13.49 -13.35
CA SER A 7 1.11 -13.30 -13.44
C SER A 7 1.50 -11.87 -13.84
N LEU A 8 0.77 -11.25 -14.77
CA LEU A 8 1.00 -9.86 -15.16
C LEU A 8 0.66 -8.91 -14.00
N THR A 9 -0.45 -9.11 -13.29
CA THR A 9 -0.79 -8.25 -12.15
C THR A 9 0.19 -8.40 -11.00
N ILE A 10 0.84 -9.56 -10.85
CA ILE A 10 1.95 -9.74 -9.90
C ILE A 10 3.19 -8.95 -10.35
N ILE A 11 3.55 -9.00 -11.64
CA ILE A 11 4.70 -8.27 -12.23
C ILE A 11 4.44 -6.76 -12.31
N PHE A 12 3.19 -6.31 -12.38
CA PHE A 12 2.86 -4.89 -12.30
C PHE A 12 2.56 -4.44 -10.86
N GLY A 13 2.20 -5.36 -9.96
CA GLY A 13 1.84 -5.08 -8.58
C GLY A 13 3.03 -4.97 -7.62
N TRP A 14 4.17 -5.62 -7.91
CA TRP A 14 5.36 -5.54 -7.04
C TRP A 14 5.99 -4.15 -7.02
N LEU A 15 6.07 -3.44 -8.16
CA LEU A 15 6.71 -2.11 -8.22
C LEU A 15 5.92 -1.07 -7.40
N PRO A 16 4.58 -1.00 -7.51
CA PRO A 16 3.76 -0.21 -6.61
C PRO A 16 3.82 -0.68 -5.14
N GLY A 17 3.83 -1.99 -4.90
CA GLY A 17 3.98 -2.53 -3.56
C GLY A 17 5.33 -2.15 -2.93
N LEU A 18 6.40 -2.12 -3.73
CA LEU A 18 7.73 -1.71 -3.30
C LEU A 18 7.74 -0.23 -2.95
N ALA A 19 7.07 0.63 -3.73
CA ALA A 19 6.91 2.04 -3.40
C ALA A 19 6.19 2.23 -2.06
N LEU A 20 5.10 1.50 -1.81
CA LEU A 20 4.41 1.50 -0.52
C LEU A 20 5.30 1.05 0.64
N ALA A 21 6.08 -0.03 0.44
CA ALA A 21 6.99 -0.53 1.46
C ALA A 21 8.14 0.46 1.75
N LEU A 22 8.72 1.10 0.73
CA LEU A 22 9.75 2.11 0.91
C LEU A 22 9.21 3.35 1.63
N PHE A 23 7.99 3.79 1.28
CA PHE A 23 7.31 4.86 2.00
C PHE A 23 7.08 4.50 3.47
N ALA A 24 6.55 3.31 3.73
CA ALA A 24 6.35 2.80 5.08
C ALA A 24 7.66 2.81 5.89
N LEU A 25 8.75 2.31 5.31
CA LEU A 25 10.07 2.26 5.96
C LEU A 25 10.65 3.66 6.22
N PHE A 26 10.50 4.59 5.27
CA PHE A 26 10.95 5.97 5.44
C PHE A 26 10.28 6.63 6.65
N TRP A 27 8.96 6.51 6.76
CA TRP A 27 8.20 7.12 7.86
C TRP A 27 8.38 6.41 9.20
N LEU A 28 8.54 5.07 9.20
CA LEU A 28 8.91 4.33 10.40
C LEU A 28 10.28 4.79 10.95
N LYS A 29 11.24 5.07 10.06
CA LYS A 29 12.55 5.62 10.44
C LYS A 29 12.41 7.02 11.04
N GLU A 30 11.64 7.90 10.39
CA GLU A 30 11.41 9.27 10.90
C GLU A 30 10.77 9.27 12.30
N ILE A 31 9.80 8.39 12.53
CA ILE A 31 9.22 8.22 13.86
C ILE A 31 10.26 7.74 14.85
N TRP A 32 10.99 6.66 14.53
CA TRP A 32 11.98 6.10 15.44
C TRP A 32 13.05 7.11 15.88
N LEU A 33 13.44 8.03 14.99
CA LEU A 33 14.45 9.05 15.26
C LEU A 33 13.91 10.27 16.02
N ASN A 34 12.65 10.65 15.78
CA ASN A 34 12.11 11.94 16.25
C ASN A 34 11.04 11.81 17.34
N SER A 35 10.52 10.62 17.64
CA SER A 35 9.47 10.46 18.65
C SER A 35 10.05 10.28 20.05
N THR A 36 10.09 11.38 20.83
CA THR A 36 10.29 11.32 22.29
C THR A 36 8.98 11.01 23.04
N ASP A 37 7.83 11.27 22.41
CA ASP A 37 6.50 11.01 22.95
C ASP A 37 5.62 10.22 21.96
N PHE A 38 4.91 9.21 22.47
CA PHE A 38 3.94 8.42 21.70
C PHE A 38 2.62 9.18 21.57
N SER A 39 2.50 10.00 20.53
CA SER A 39 1.25 10.68 20.17
C SER A 39 0.30 9.76 19.39
N PHE A 40 -0.99 10.14 19.31
CA PHE A 40 -1.98 9.44 18.47
C PHE A 40 -1.57 9.39 16.99
N ILE A 41 -0.91 10.45 16.49
CA ILE A 41 -0.38 10.53 15.12
C ILE A 41 0.70 9.46 14.90
N THR A 42 1.58 9.27 15.88
CA THR A 42 2.63 8.24 15.85
C THR A 42 2.04 6.84 15.68
N VAL A 43 0.94 6.54 16.38
CA VAL A 43 0.24 5.25 16.26
C VAL A 43 -0.38 5.05 14.88
N LEU A 44 -1.00 6.10 14.32
CA LEU A 44 -1.60 6.03 12.98
C LEU A 44 -0.55 5.80 11.89
N VAL A 45 0.60 6.46 11.97
CA VAL A 45 1.69 6.28 11.00
C VAL A 45 2.35 4.90 11.15
N LEU A 46 2.44 4.36 12.37
CA LEU A 46 2.87 2.97 12.58
C LEU A 46 1.91 1.96 11.94
N LEU A 47 0.60 2.13 12.16
CA LEU A 47 -0.43 1.30 11.53
C LEU A 47 -0.41 1.41 10.01
N TRP A 48 -0.17 2.61 9.50
CA TRP A 48 0.02 2.85 8.07
C TRP A 48 1.24 2.10 7.53
N GLY A 49 2.40 2.22 8.20
CA GLY A 49 3.62 1.54 7.78
C GLY A 49 3.48 0.01 7.78
N LEU A 50 2.88 -0.56 8.83
CA LEU A 50 2.56 -1.97 8.90
C LEU A 50 1.58 -2.40 7.79
N GLY A 51 0.55 -1.60 7.53
CA GLY A 51 -0.40 -1.88 6.46
C GLY A 51 0.25 -1.87 5.07
N GLY A 52 1.15 -0.92 4.80
CA GLY A 52 1.94 -0.88 3.57
C GLY A 52 2.81 -2.13 3.38
N LEU A 53 3.48 -2.59 4.45
CA LEU A 53 4.29 -3.82 4.43
C LEU A 53 3.42 -5.07 4.20
N LEU A 54 2.26 -5.14 4.84
CA LEU A 54 1.32 -6.26 4.65
C LEU A 54 0.77 -6.28 3.21
N GLY A 55 0.41 -5.11 2.66
CA GLY A 55 -0.02 -4.97 1.27
C GLY A 55 1.06 -5.43 0.28
N PHE A 56 2.32 -5.02 0.51
CA PHE A 56 3.46 -5.50 -0.27
C PHE A 56 3.63 -7.02 -0.16
N TRP A 57 3.57 -7.58 1.04
CA TRP A 57 3.69 -9.03 1.23
C TRP A 57 2.57 -9.79 0.52
N ALA A 58 1.36 -9.23 0.49
CA ALA A 58 0.22 -9.83 -0.18
C ALA A 58 0.41 -9.88 -1.70
N LEU A 59 0.87 -8.78 -2.29
CA LEU A 59 1.14 -8.66 -3.74
C LEU A 59 2.34 -9.52 -4.17
N SER A 60 3.39 -9.51 -3.36
CA SER A 60 4.67 -10.16 -3.69
C SER A 60 4.71 -11.64 -3.33
N SER A 61 3.79 -12.14 -2.49
CA SER A 61 3.82 -13.52 -2.02
C SER A 61 3.73 -14.57 -3.14
N VAL A 62 3.09 -14.29 -4.29
CA VAL A 62 3.16 -15.22 -5.44
C VAL A 62 4.54 -15.18 -6.08
N ALA A 63 5.08 -13.99 -6.33
CA ALA A 63 6.38 -13.82 -6.98
C ALA A 63 7.52 -14.40 -6.14
N ILE A 64 7.45 -14.22 -4.82
CA ILE A 64 8.47 -14.68 -3.87
C ILE A 64 8.24 -16.16 -3.47
N GLY A 65 7.16 -16.79 -3.93
CA GLY A 65 6.86 -18.19 -3.60
C GLY A 65 6.39 -18.41 -2.15
N ILE A 66 5.98 -17.35 -1.45
CA ILE A 66 5.44 -17.42 -0.09
C ILE A 66 4.02 -17.95 -0.17
N LYS A 67 3.79 -19.12 0.43
CA LYS A 67 2.47 -19.76 0.52
C LYS A 67 1.61 -19.06 1.58
N LEU A 68 1.07 -17.89 1.25
CA LEU A 68 0.01 -17.27 2.03
C LEU A 68 -1.35 -17.91 1.68
N ASN A 69 -2.16 -18.18 2.70
CA ASN A 69 -3.54 -18.61 2.52
C ASN A 69 -4.32 -17.56 1.72
N PHE A 70 -5.20 -18.00 0.83
CA PHE A 70 -5.95 -17.13 -0.09
C PHE A 70 -6.73 -16.03 0.65
N PHE A 71 -7.41 -16.39 1.74
CA PHE A 71 -8.14 -15.45 2.59
C PHE A 71 -7.21 -14.44 3.27
N LEU A 72 -6.06 -14.90 3.78
CA LEU A 72 -5.09 -14.04 4.45
C LEU A 72 -4.47 -13.03 3.47
N ARG A 73 -4.17 -13.44 2.24
CA ARG A 73 -3.73 -12.53 1.18
C ARG A 73 -4.79 -11.47 0.89
N PHE A 74 -6.07 -11.85 0.83
CA PHE A 74 -7.16 -10.91 0.59
C PHE A 74 -7.26 -9.85 1.70
N VAL A 75 -7.19 -10.27 2.97
CA VAL A 75 -7.19 -9.35 4.11
C VAL A 75 -5.98 -8.41 4.05
N PHE A 76 -4.78 -8.93 3.78
CA PHE A 76 -3.57 -8.10 3.69
C PHE A 76 -3.63 -7.10 2.54
N LEU A 77 -4.23 -7.46 1.39
CA LEU A 77 -4.49 -6.52 0.30
C LEU A 77 -5.42 -5.39 0.73
N ILE A 78 -6.51 -5.69 1.43
CA ILE A 78 -7.44 -4.67 1.94
C ILE A 78 -6.72 -3.72 2.90
N VAL A 79 -5.99 -4.26 3.87
CA VAL A 79 -5.21 -3.46 4.83
C VAL A 79 -4.19 -2.58 4.11
N GLY A 80 -3.50 -3.12 3.10
CA GLY A 80 -2.54 -2.37 2.28
C GLY A 80 -3.16 -1.23 1.48
N VAL A 81 -4.34 -1.45 0.89
CA VAL A 81 -5.07 -0.40 0.16
C VAL A 81 -5.59 0.67 1.12
N LEU A 82 -6.16 0.29 2.26
CA LEU A 82 -6.61 1.26 3.27
C LEU A 82 -5.45 2.08 3.82
N ALA A 83 -4.29 1.45 4.04
CA ALA A 83 -3.07 2.12 4.43
C ALA A 83 -2.63 3.13 3.34
N ALA A 84 -2.60 2.73 2.07
CA ALA A 84 -2.25 3.63 0.98
C ALA A 84 -3.20 4.83 0.85
N ILE A 85 -4.51 4.62 1.02
CA ILE A 85 -5.52 5.70 1.02
C ILE A 85 -5.31 6.63 2.22
N LEU A 86 -5.05 6.09 3.41
CA LEU A 86 -4.77 6.89 4.60
C LEU A 86 -3.53 7.77 4.39
N ALA A 87 -2.49 7.23 3.75
CA ALA A 87 -1.30 7.99 3.35
C ALA A 87 -1.66 9.20 2.49
N GLU A 88 -2.48 8.97 1.47
CA GLU A 88 -2.90 9.99 0.53
C GLU A 88 -3.71 11.08 1.24
N VAL A 89 -4.62 10.70 2.15
CA VAL A 89 -5.41 11.65 2.96
C VAL A 89 -4.51 12.49 3.87
N VAL A 90 -3.55 11.88 4.58
CA VAL A 90 -2.62 12.60 5.45
C VAL A 90 -1.72 13.52 4.62
N PHE A 91 -1.17 13.04 3.51
CA PHE A 91 -0.38 13.85 2.59
C PHE A 91 -1.17 14.98 1.96
N PHE A 92 -2.46 14.80 1.66
CA PHE A 92 -3.29 15.87 1.12
C PHE A 92 -3.62 16.91 2.19
N ALA A 93 -3.87 16.47 3.42
CA ALA A 93 -4.13 17.34 4.57
C ALA A 93 -2.90 18.18 4.95
N GLU A 94 -1.70 17.58 4.95
CA GLU A 94 -0.44 18.31 5.18
C GLU A 94 0.03 19.05 3.94
N GLY A 95 -0.13 18.48 2.75
CA GLY A 95 0.28 19.06 1.47
C GLY A 95 -0.50 20.33 1.10
N LEU A 96 -1.76 20.46 1.53
CA LEU A 96 -2.49 21.73 1.48
C LEU A 96 -1.82 22.85 2.32
N MET A 97 -1.06 22.49 3.36
CA MET A 97 -0.29 23.45 4.16
C MET A 97 1.08 23.77 3.55
N PHE A 98 1.67 22.87 2.75
CA PHE A 98 2.99 23.06 2.11
C PHE A 98 2.93 23.40 0.60
N ALA A 99 1.73 23.53 0.02
CA ALA A 99 1.49 23.73 -1.41
C ALA A 99 2.13 24.99 -2.03
N SER A 100 2.73 25.90 -1.24
CA SER A 100 3.26 27.15 -1.78
C SER A 100 4.67 27.06 -2.37
N GLU A 101 5.47 26.02 -2.08
CA GLU A 101 6.90 26.04 -2.45
C GLU A 101 7.38 24.90 -3.37
N ASN A 102 6.68 23.76 -3.52
CA ASN A 102 7.21 22.63 -4.30
C ASN A 102 6.16 21.71 -4.95
N THR A 103 5.31 22.26 -5.81
CA THR A 103 4.19 21.58 -6.49
C THR A 103 4.59 20.36 -7.34
N GLY A 104 5.81 20.32 -7.89
CA GLY A 104 6.27 19.21 -8.73
C GLY A 104 6.51 17.91 -7.95
N ALA A 105 7.12 18.00 -6.76
CA ALA A 105 7.40 16.83 -5.92
C ALA A 105 6.12 16.22 -5.34
N SER A 106 5.16 17.06 -4.94
CA SER A 106 3.85 16.61 -4.43
C SER A 106 3.02 15.90 -5.50
N MET A 107 3.03 16.40 -6.75
CA MET A 107 2.34 15.71 -7.87
C MET A 107 2.96 14.35 -8.19
N LEU A 108 4.30 14.26 -8.19
CA LEU A 108 4.99 13.00 -8.44
C LEU A 108 4.65 11.97 -7.34
N LEU A 109 4.59 12.41 -6.08
CA LEU A 109 4.22 11.57 -4.94
C LEU A 109 2.80 11.00 -5.08
N LEU A 110 1.84 11.85 -5.42
CA LEU A 110 0.44 11.45 -5.64
C LEU A 110 0.34 10.42 -6.78
N LEU A 111 1.11 10.61 -7.86
CA LEU A 111 1.14 9.67 -8.97
C LEU A 111 1.70 8.31 -8.54
N ILE A 112 2.77 8.33 -7.74
CA ILE A 112 3.43 7.12 -7.21
C ILE A 112 2.53 6.38 -6.21
N LEU A 113 1.69 7.08 -5.44
CA LEU A 113 0.75 6.48 -4.48
C LEU A 113 -0.54 5.96 -5.13
N ASN A 114 -1.02 6.59 -6.20
CA ASN A 114 -2.22 6.16 -6.91
C ASN A 114 -2.05 4.82 -7.65
N GLY A 115 -0.88 4.55 -8.21
CA GLY A 115 -0.57 3.27 -8.85
C GLY A 115 -0.79 2.04 -7.94
N PRO A 116 -0.22 2.01 -6.72
CA PRO A 116 -0.43 0.95 -5.74
C PRO A 116 -1.88 0.77 -5.32
N ILE A 117 -2.61 1.88 -5.14
CA ILE A 117 -4.04 1.84 -4.79
C ILE A 117 -4.83 1.15 -5.91
N LEU A 118 -4.63 1.56 -7.17
CA LEU A 118 -5.32 0.96 -8.31
C LEU A 118 -4.97 -0.52 -8.49
N CYS A 119 -3.69 -0.89 -8.34
CA CYS A 119 -3.26 -2.29 -8.40
C CYS A 119 -3.86 -3.14 -7.27
N GLY A 120 -3.92 -2.59 -6.05
CA GLY A 120 -4.51 -3.25 -4.89
C GLY A 120 -6.01 -3.44 -5.05
N LEU A 121 -6.74 -2.39 -5.45
CA LEU A 121 -8.19 -2.46 -5.73
C LEU A 121 -8.52 -3.48 -6.82
N THR A 122 -7.73 -3.51 -7.89
CA THR A 122 -7.89 -4.50 -8.97
C THR A 122 -7.69 -5.93 -8.46
N HIS A 123 -6.68 -6.17 -7.61
CA HIS A 123 -6.49 -7.48 -6.99
C HIS A 123 -7.61 -7.87 -6.02
N ILE A 124 -8.10 -6.93 -5.21
CA ILE A 124 -9.23 -7.15 -4.31
C ILE A 124 -10.47 -7.55 -5.12
N TYR A 125 -10.75 -6.86 -6.22
CA TYR A 125 -11.84 -7.20 -7.13
C TYR A 125 -11.70 -8.62 -7.68
N TYR A 126 -10.51 -9.01 -8.17
CA TYR A 126 -10.29 -10.37 -8.65
C TYR A 126 -10.45 -11.44 -7.56
N HIS A 127 -9.96 -11.18 -6.35
CA HIS A 127 -10.16 -12.07 -5.21
C HIS A 127 -11.66 -12.21 -4.88
N TYR A 128 -12.42 -11.12 -4.87
CA TYR A 128 -13.86 -11.13 -4.63
C TYR A 128 -14.63 -11.94 -5.68
N CYS A 129 -14.35 -11.70 -6.97
CA CYS A 129 -14.97 -12.46 -8.06
C CYS A 129 -14.67 -13.96 -7.95
N TYR A 130 -13.45 -14.33 -7.55
CA TYR A 130 -13.09 -15.74 -7.34
C TYR A 130 -13.88 -16.37 -6.19
N MET A 131 -13.98 -15.70 -5.04
CA MET A 131 -14.76 -16.21 -3.90
C MET A 131 -16.23 -16.45 -4.25
N LYS A 132 -16.83 -15.54 -5.03
CA LYS A 132 -18.22 -15.67 -5.49
C LYS A 132 -18.45 -16.87 -6.42
N GLN A 133 -17.43 -17.31 -7.15
CA GLN A 133 -17.54 -18.48 -8.05
C GLN A 133 -17.36 -19.82 -7.32
N THR A 134 -16.74 -19.81 -6.14
CA THR A 134 -16.46 -21.01 -5.34
C THR A 134 -17.47 -21.25 -4.21
N ALA A 135 -18.41 -20.33 -4.01
CA ALA A 135 -19.52 -20.41 -3.05
C ALA A 135 -20.80 -20.86 -3.76
#